data_AF-A0A1G2EHX5-F1
#
_entry.id   AF-A0A1G2EHX5-F1
#
_cell.length_a   1.000
_cell.length_b   1.000
_cell.length_c   1.000
_cell.angle_alpha   90.00
_cell.angle_beta   90.00
_cell.angle_gamma   90.00
#
_symmetry.space_group_name_H-M   'P 1'
#
loop_
_entity.id
_entity.type
_entity.pdbx_description
1 polymer ?
#
loop_
_entity_poly.entity_id
_entity_poly.type
_entity_poly.pdbx_seq_one_letter_code
_entity_poly.pdbx_strand_id
1 'polypeptide(L)'
;MGMPLNREACEQNILIKNRLEKSGFKVISKPLKKIYLDNGRRNFIYKCNFDVEIARDVIRNLNGIDLVILASSDSDFMGLKDDAVSRWKRFIFAYFEYNAAWEIRRSYHLFFEEIREKIWHKINPEN
;
A
#
# COMPACT_ATOMS: atom_id res chain seq x y z
N MET A 1 -3.91 5.04 4.16
CA MET A 1 -5.29 5.24 3.67
C MET A 1 -5.61 6.71 3.51
N GLY A 2 -6.14 7.12 2.36
CA GLY A 2 -6.59 8.50 2.14
C GLY A 2 -7.86 8.84 2.90
N MET A 3 -7.95 10.05 3.45
CA MET A 3 -9.14 10.53 4.16
C MET A 3 -9.84 11.62 3.33
N PRO A 4 -10.93 11.28 2.60
CA PRO A 4 -11.68 12.24 1.81
C PRO A 4 -12.48 13.18 2.71
N LEU A 5 -12.78 14.38 2.18
CA LEU A 5 -13.61 15.38 2.86
C LEU A 5 -15.12 15.11 2.70
N ASN A 6 -15.50 14.30 1.71
CA ASN A 6 -16.88 13.86 1.55
C ASN A 6 -17.27 12.92 2.71
N ARG A 7 -18.43 13.17 3.31
CA ARG A 7 -18.91 12.47 4.51
C ARG A 7 -19.11 10.97 4.29
N GLU A 8 -19.78 10.57 3.23
CA GLU A 8 -20.09 9.17 2.93
C GLU A 8 -18.80 8.36 2.68
N ALA A 9 -17.90 8.90 1.86
CA ALA A 9 -16.61 8.26 1.60
C ALA A 9 -15.72 8.21 2.86
N CYS A 10 -15.85 9.18 3.76
CA CYS A 10 -15.16 9.18 5.05
C CYS A 10 -15.71 8.07 5.97
N GLU A 11 -17.03 7.94 6.07
CA GLU A 11 -17.69 6.89 6.86
C GLU A 11 -17.29 5.49 6.37
N GLN A 12 -17.28 5.25 5.06
CA GLN A 12 -16.77 4.00 4.48
C GLN A 12 -15.30 3.76 4.84
N ASN A 13 -14.45 4.78 4.74
CA ASN A 13 -13.04 4.64 5.05
C ASN A 13 -12.79 4.33 6.54
N ILE A 14 -13.61 4.88 7.43
CA ILE A 14 -13.59 4.57 8.87
C ILE A 14 -13.95 3.10 9.10
N LEU A 15 -14.97 2.57 8.42
CA LEU A 15 -15.34 1.16 8.55
C LEU A 15 -14.22 0.22 8.11
N ILE A 16 -13.57 0.52 6.98
CA ILE A 16 -12.43 -0.26 6.48
C ILE A 16 -11.25 -0.16 7.46
N LYS A 17 -10.93 1.04 7.93
CA LYS A 17 -9.88 1.26 8.94
C LYS A 17 -10.14 0.40 10.18
N ASN A 18 -11.35 0.45 10.74
CA ASN A 18 -11.71 -0.31 11.93
C ASN A 18 -11.59 -1.82 11.72
N ARG A 19 -11.97 -2.33 10.53
CA ARG A 19 -11.80 -3.76 10.20
C ARG A 19 -10.33 -4.16 10.15
N LEU A 20 -9.50 -3.36 9.49
CA LEU A 20 -8.05 -3.61 9.41
C LEU A 20 -7.38 -3.56 10.80
N GLU A 21 -7.74 -2.57 11.62
CA GLU A 21 -7.22 -2.46 13.00
C GLU A 21 -7.64 -3.66 13.86
N LYS A 22 -8.89 -4.14 13.73
CA LYS A 22 -9.35 -5.37 14.39
C LYS A 22 -8.58 -6.61 13.93
N SER A 23 -8.13 -6.65 12.67
CA SER A 23 -7.29 -7.72 12.14
C SER A 23 -5.81 -7.61 12.53
N GLY A 24 -5.44 -6.63 13.37
CA GLY A 24 -4.08 -6.45 13.88
C GLY A 24 -3.19 -5.51 13.07
N PHE A 25 -3.73 -4.83 12.06
CA PHE A 25 -2.96 -3.85 11.28
C PHE A 25 -2.91 -2.50 11.99
N LYS A 26 -1.74 -1.86 12.00
CA LYS A 26 -1.63 -0.43 12.32
C LYS A 26 -2.01 0.39 11.09
N VAL A 27 -3.20 0.99 11.08
CA VAL A 27 -3.67 1.76 9.92
C VAL A 27 -3.21 3.21 9.99
N ILE A 28 -2.35 3.60 9.06
CA ILE A 28 -1.90 5.00 8.90
C ILE A 28 -2.82 5.71 7.90
N SER A 29 -3.32 6.88 8.28
CA SER A 29 -4.18 7.71 7.44
C SER A 29 -3.54 9.07 7.13
N LYS A 30 -3.89 9.65 5.98
CA LYS A 30 -3.38 10.94 5.52
C LYS A 30 -4.50 11.72 4.82
N PRO A 31 -4.61 13.04 5.04
CA PRO A 31 -5.54 13.88 4.29
C PRO A 31 -5.23 13.86 2.78
N LEU A 32 -6.27 13.95 1.95
CA LEU A 32 -6.07 14.09 0.50
C LEU A 32 -5.41 15.44 0.15
N LYS A 33 -4.40 15.39 -0.73
CA LYS A 33 -3.71 16.61 -1.18
C LYS A 33 -4.38 17.15 -2.44
N LYS A 34 -4.72 18.44 -2.45
CA LYS A 34 -5.15 19.15 -3.67
C LYS A 34 -3.93 19.49 -4.52
N ILE A 35 -3.96 19.07 -5.77
CA ILE A 35 -3.01 19.49 -6.80
C ILE A 35 -3.77 20.38 -7.78
N TYR A 36 -3.41 21.66 -7.80
CA TYR A 36 -4.00 22.61 -8.75
C TYR A 36 -3.41 22.38 -10.13
N LEU A 37 -4.29 22.31 -11.13
CA LEU A 37 -3.92 22.07 -12.53
C LEU A 37 -3.71 23.37 -13.31
N ASP A 38 -4.12 24.49 -12.71
CA ASP A 38 -3.96 25.83 -13.28
C ASP A 38 -3.39 26.80 -12.24
N ASN A 39 -2.76 27.87 -12.72
CA ASN A 39 -2.20 28.93 -11.88
C ASN A 39 -3.29 29.73 -11.13
N GLY A 40 -4.52 29.72 -11.64
CA GLY A 40 -5.67 30.40 -11.04
C GLY A 40 -6.29 29.67 -9.84
N ARG A 41 -5.79 28.46 -9.52
CA ARG A 41 -6.31 27.56 -8.47
C ARG A 41 -7.80 27.23 -8.59
N ARG A 42 -8.35 27.26 -9.81
CA ARG A 42 -9.78 26.98 -10.04
C ARG A 42 -10.04 25.49 -10.26
N ASN A 43 -9.16 24.83 -11.00
CA ASN A 43 -9.22 23.40 -11.22
C ASN A 43 -8.18 22.68 -10.35
N PHE A 44 -8.62 21.65 -9.64
CA PHE A 44 -7.73 20.80 -8.86
C PHE A 44 -8.17 19.33 -8.91
N ILE A 45 -7.21 18.45 -8.68
CA ILE A 45 -7.44 17.02 -8.44
C ILE A 45 -6.97 16.67 -7.03
N TYR A 46 -7.60 15.67 -6.43
CA TYR A 46 -7.09 15.09 -5.20
C TYR A 46 -6.11 13.97 -5.54
N LYS A 47 -4.90 14.03 -4.98
CA LYS A 47 -3.95 12.93 -4.99
C LYS A 47 -3.74 12.40 -3.58
N CYS A 48 -3.56 11.09 -3.49
CA CYS A 48 -3.28 10.39 -2.25
C CYS A 48 -2.09 9.46 -2.44
N ASN A 49 -0.88 10.03 -2.41
CA ASN A 49 0.33 9.22 -2.42
C ASN A 49 0.79 8.90 -1.00
N PHE A 50 1.36 7.71 -0.86
CA PHE A 50 1.91 7.20 0.40
C PHE A 50 3.37 6.75 0.24
N ASP A 51 3.98 6.95 -0.92
CA ASP A 51 5.27 6.36 -1.31
C ASP A 51 6.37 6.78 -0.33
N VAL A 52 6.41 8.07 0.00
CA VAL A 52 7.35 8.64 0.98
C VAL A 52 7.05 8.12 2.39
N GLU A 53 5.79 8.08 2.80
CA GLU A 53 5.42 7.61 4.13
C GLU A 53 5.76 6.12 4.32
N ILE A 54 5.47 5.28 3.32
CA ILE A 54 5.78 3.85 3.31
C ILE A 54 7.29 3.65 3.33
N ALA A 55 8.04 4.32 2.45
CA ALA A 55 9.49 4.19 2.39
C ALA A 55 10.14 4.60 3.72
N ARG A 56 9.70 5.72 4.31
CA ARG A 56 10.22 6.18 5.61
C ARG A 56 9.88 5.21 6.74
N ASP A 57 8.68 4.63 6.74
CA ASP A 57 8.28 3.65 7.76
C ASP A 57 9.13 2.38 7.67
N VAL A 58 9.31 1.83 6.46
CA VAL A 58 10.16 0.66 6.25
C VAL A 58 11.60 0.93 6.68
N ILE A 59 12.23 2.02 6.21
CA ILE A 59 13.62 2.35 6.53
C ILE A 59 13.85 2.52 8.04
N ARG A 60 12.90 3.13 8.75
CA ARG A 60 13.01 3.34 10.22
C ARG A 60 12.95 2.04 11.00
N ASN A 61 12.16 1.08 10.54
CA ASN A 61 11.96 -0.19 11.22
C ASN A 61 12.90 -1.31 10.70
N LEU A 62 13.68 -1.01 9.66
CA LEU A 62 14.46 -1.98 8.90
C LEU A 62 15.43 -2.81 9.76
N ASN A 63 15.98 -2.22 10.83
CA ASN A 63 16.90 -2.91 11.74
C ASN A 63 16.20 -4.00 12.57
N GLY A 64 14.91 -3.84 12.85
CA GLY A 64 14.12 -4.76 13.69
C GLY A 64 13.37 -5.84 12.91
N ILE A 65 13.58 -5.95 11.60
CA ILE A 65 12.90 -6.92 10.73
C ILE A 65 13.91 -7.64 9.83
N ASP A 66 13.56 -8.84 9.39
CA ASP A 66 14.38 -9.65 8.47
C ASP A 66 13.85 -9.64 7.03
N LEU A 67 12.54 -9.41 6.89
CA LEU A 67 11.80 -9.44 5.63
C LEU A 67 10.83 -8.27 5.56
N VAL A 68 10.86 -7.57 4.42
CA VAL A 68 9.84 -6.62 4.02
C VAL A 68 8.93 -7.30 2.99
N ILE A 69 7.63 -7.34 3.26
CA ILE A 69 6.61 -7.68 2.26
C ILE A 69 5.88 -6.39 1.91
N LEU A 70 6.10 -5.88 0.68
CA LEU A 70 5.47 -4.67 0.20
C LEU A 70 4.30 -5.02 -0.73
N ALA A 71 3.09 -4.76 -0.27
CA ALA A 71 1.88 -4.89 -1.06
C ALA A 71 1.70 -3.69 -2.02
N SER A 72 2.40 -3.69 -3.15
CA SER A 72 2.34 -2.63 -4.17
C SER A 72 2.85 -3.13 -5.52
N SER A 73 2.28 -2.59 -6.61
CA SER A 73 2.78 -2.79 -7.99
C SER A 73 3.52 -1.55 -8.53
N ASP A 74 3.83 -0.59 -7.67
CA ASP A 74 4.51 0.66 -8.06
C ASP A 74 6.04 0.46 -8.12
N SER A 75 6.61 0.74 -9.29
CA SER A 75 8.04 0.56 -9.56
C SER A 75 8.92 1.61 -8.87
N ASP A 76 8.33 2.72 -8.40
CA ASP A 76 9.06 3.75 -7.64
C ASP A 76 9.67 3.20 -6.34
N PHE A 77 9.17 2.07 -5.83
CA PHE A 77 9.73 1.39 -4.66
C PHE A 77 10.98 0.53 -4.93
N MET A 78 11.46 0.46 -6.17
CA MET A 78 12.70 -0.28 -6.48
C MET A 78 13.90 0.24 -5.67
N GLY A 79 14.00 1.55 -5.47
CA GLY A 79 15.03 2.15 -4.61
C GLY A 79 14.91 1.71 -3.15
N LEU A 80 13.69 1.60 -2.61
CA LEU A 80 13.46 1.10 -1.26
C LEU A 80 13.87 -0.38 -1.13
N LYS A 81 13.62 -1.18 -2.17
CA LYS A 81 14.05 -2.58 -2.23
C LYS A 81 15.59 -2.66 -2.23
N ASP A 82 16.27 -1.83 -3.02
CA ASP A 82 17.74 -1.78 -3.06
C ASP A 82 18.33 -1.35 -1.71
N ASP A 83 17.75 -0.34 -1.06
CA ASP A 83 18.14 0.09 0.29
C ASP A 83 17.98 -1.04 1.32
N ALA A 84 16.88 -1.79 1.26
CA ALA A 84 16.64 -2.93 2.15
C ALA A 84 17.66 -4.06 1.93
N VAL A 85 17.87 -4.45 0.68
CA VAL A 85 18.80 -5.53 0.30
C VAL A 85 20.25 -5.16 0.63
N SER A 86 20.64 -3.90 0.44
CA SER A 86 21.99 -3.41 0.81
C SER A 86 22.29 -3.56 2.31
N ARG A 87 21.26 -3.62 3.14
CA ARG A 87 21.34 -3.87 4.59
C ARG A 87 21.04 -5.33 4.96
N TRP A 88 21.22 -6.24 4.00
CA TRP A 88 21.04 -7.68 4.14
C TRP A 88 19.62 -8.09 4.53
N LYS A 89 18.62 -7.27 4.22
CA LYS A 89 17.21 -7.59 4.46
C LYS A 89 16.58 -8.22 3.23
N ARG A 90 15.67 -9.16 3.44
CA ARG A 90 14.87 -9.75 2.36
C ARG A 90 13.75 -8.80 1.99
N PHE A 91 13.38 -8.79 0.72
CA PHE A 91 12.32 -7.93 0.20
C PHE A 91 11.48 -8.70 -0.81
N ILE A 92 10.16 -8.69 -0.63
CA ILE A 92 9.19 -9.33 -1.52
C ILE A 92 8.13 -8.30 -1.90
N PHE A 93 7.85 -8.19 -3.20
CA PHE A 93 6.68 -7.47 -3.68
C PHE A 93 5.47 -8.40 -3.72
N ALA A 94 4.32 -7.94 -3.24
CA ALA A 94 3.05 -8.65 -3.34
C ALA A 94 2.03 -7.81 -4.10
N TYR A 95 1.50 -8.29 -5.21
CA TYR A 95 0.59 -7.52 -6.07
C TYR A 95 -0.26 -8.42 -6.98
N PHE A 96 -1.26 -7.84 -7.65
CA PHE A 96 -2.07 -8.53 -8.65
C PHE A 96 -1.33 -8.62 -9.98
N GLU A 97 -1.33 -9.78 -10.62
CA GLU A 97 -0.55 -10.06 -11.83
C GLU A 97 -0.83 -9.08 -12.98
N TYR A 98 -2.10 -8.68 -13.13
CA TYR A 98 -2.57 -7.84 -14.23
C TYR A 98 -1.93 -6.44 -14.26
N ASN A 99 -1.44 -5.94 -13.12
CA ASN A 99 -0.90 -4.58 -12.99
C ASN A 99 0.63 -4.54 -12.78
N ALA A 100 1.33 -5.60 -13.19
CA ALA A 100 2.74 -5.78 -12.92
C ALA A 100 3.65 -4.87 -13.77
N ALA A 101 4.35 -3.92 -13.15
CA ALA A 101 5.48 -3.25 -13.79
C ALA A 101 6.60 -4.25 -14.09
N TRP A 102 7.25 -4.09 -15.25
CA TRP A 102 8.27 -5.04 -15.72
C TRP A 102 9.48 -5.12 -14.79
N GLU A 103 9.92 -4.01 -14.17
CA GLU A 103 11.05 -4.03 -13.24
C GLU A 103 10.77 -4.86 -11.98
N ILE A 104 9.53 -4.81 -11.49
CA ILE A 104 9.12 -5.55 -10.28
C ILE A 104 9.14 -7.06 -10.55
N ARG A 105 8.73 -7.50 -11.74
CA ARG A 105 8.78 -8.92 -12.14
C ARG A 105 10.18 -9.53 -12.09
N ARG A 106 11.23 -8.70 -12.19
CA ARG A 106 12.63 -9.15 -12.07
C ARG A 106 13.12 -9.27 -10.61
N SER A 107 12.33 -8.80 -9.66
CA SER A 107 12.58 -8.92 -8.23
C SER A 107 11.83 -10.12 -7.65
N TYR A 108 12.16 -10.52 -6.40
CA TYR A 108 11.33 -11.49 -5.69
C TYR A 108 9.93 -10.94 -5.49
N HIS A 109 8.93 -11.68 -5.96
CA HIS A 109 7.54 -11.28 -5.90
C HIS A 109 6.61 -12.47 -5.64
N LEU A 110 5.40 -12.15 -5.24
CA LEU A 110 4.28 -13.05 -5.03
C LEU A 110 3.04 -12.42 -5.67
N PHE A 111 2.32 -13.17 -6.48
CA PHE A 111 1.02 -12.73 -6.97
C PHE A 111 -0.07 -13.03 -5.94
N PHE A 112 -1.00 -12.10 -5.74
CA PHE A 112 -2.14 -12.35 -4.83
C PHE A 112 -2.99 -13.54 -5.31
N GLU A 113 -3.03 -13.76 -6.62
CA GLU A 113 -3.69 -14.88 -7.27
C GLU A 113 -3.12 -16.23 -6.80
N GLU A 114 -1.81 -16.34 -6.57
CA GLU A 114 -1.12 -17.57 -6.15
C GLU A 114 -1.47 -18.00 -4.72
N ILE A 115 -1.85 -17.04 -3.87
CA ILE A 115 -2.24 -17.33 -2.48
C ILE A 115 -3.75 -17.41 -2.30
N ARG A 116 -4.54 -17.11 -3.34
CA ARG A 116 -6.00 -17.04 -3.28
C ARG A 116 -6.61 -18.27 -2.64
N GLU A 117 -6.27 -19.47 -3.13
CA GLU A 117 -6.82 -20.73 -2.62
C GLU A 117 -6.46 -21.00 -1.15
N LYS A 118 -5.39 -20.41 -0.63
CA LYS A 118 -4.94 -20.57 0.75
C LYS A 118 -5.62 -19.59 1.70
N ILE A 119 -6.02 -18.42 1.20
CA ILE A 119 -6.61 -17.33 2.00
C ILE A 119 -8.13 -17.26 1.87
N TRP A 120 -8.71 -17.95 0.88
CA TRP A 120 -10.15 -17.96 0.67
C TRP A 120 -10.86 -18.75 1.77
N HIS A 121 -11.23 -18.07 2.84
CA HIS A 121 -12.28 -18.57 3.71
C HIS A 121 -13.59 -18.56 2.92
N LYS A 122 -14.28 -19.71 2.86
CA LYS A 122 -15.68 -19.75 2.41
C LYS A 122 -16.45 -18.72 3.23
N ILE A 123 -16.82 -17.62 2.60
CA ILE A 123 -17.83 -16.72 3.15
C ILE A 123 -19.09 -17.58 3.25
N ASN A 124 -19.46 -17.99 4.46
CA ASN A 124 -20.76 -18.61 4.67
C ASN A 124 -21.80 -17.51 4.36
N PRO A 125 -22.73 -17.73 3.43
CA PRO A 125 -23.72 -16.71 3.06
C PRO A 125 -24.75 -16.38 4.16
N GLU A 126 -24.55 -16.83 5.41
CA GLU A 126 -25.53 -16.76 6.50
C GLU A 126 -25.09 -15.94 7.73
N ASN A 127 -24.07 -15.07 7.63
CA ASN A 127 -23.72 -14.13 8.71
C ASN A 127 -23.79 -12.67 8.27
#